data_AF-A0A1M5TBE3-F1
#
_entry.id   AF-A0A1M5TBE3-F1
#
_cell.length_a   1.000
_cell.length_b   1.000
_cell.length_c   1.000
_cell.angle_alpha   90.00
_cell.angle_beta   90.00
_cell.angle_gamma   90.00
#
_symmetry.space_group_name_H-M   'P 1'
#
loop_
_entity.id
_entity.type
_entity.pdbx_description
1 polymer ?
#
loop_
_entity_poly.entity_id
_entity_poly.type
_entity_poly.pdbx_seq_one_letter_code
_entity_poly.pdbx_strand_id
1 'polypeptide(L)' 'MAPENKDPHSNLDLDAEAQIALEQARRMKPGPARTEAMKRAGTLRNAADLQGLTFAKRGRPAKT' A
#
# COMPACT_ATOMS: atom_id res chain seq x y z
N MET A 1 9.63 22.61 17.55
CA MET A 1 9.80 21.23 18.07
C MET A 1 9.29 20.28 17.00
N ALA A 2 10.18 19.53 16.35
CA ALA A 2 9.82 18.49 15.40
C ALA A 2 10.59 17.22 15.80
N PRO A 3 9.91 16.12 16.19
CA PRO A 3 10.49 14.78 16.11
C PRO A 3 10.06 14.19 14.75
N GLU A 4 10.97 14.00 13.82
CA GLU A 4 11.86 12.83 13.69
C GLU A 4 11.10 11.52 13.42
N ASN A 5 11.31 11.02 12.19
CA ASN A 5 11.16 9.65 11.69
C ASN A 5 9.84 8.91 11.90
N LYS A 6 8.98 8.95 10.87
CA LYS A 6 8.00 7.88 10.60
C LYS A 6 8.55 6.91 9.56
N ASP A 7 9.15 5.85 10.09
CA ASP A 7 8.90 4.46 9.73
C ASP A 7 9.07 4.02 8.25
N PRO A 8 10.09 3.20 7.92
CA PRO A 8 10.10 2.39 6.71
C PRO A 8 8.97 1.31 6.69
N HIS A 9 8.12 1.24 7.72
CA HIS A 9 7.05 0.26 7.88
C HIS A 9 5.76 0.59 7.10
N SER A 10 5.53 1.85 6.72
CA SER A 10 4.27 2.27 6.09
C SER A 10 3.96 1.60 4.74
N ASN A 11 4.97 1.33 3.91
CA ASN A 11 4.78 0.60 2.65
C ASN A 11 4.58 -0.91 2.86
N LEU A 12 5.35 -1.50 3.78
CA LEU A 12 5.27 -2.94 4.09
C LEU A 12 3.90 -3.28 4.70
N ASP A 13 3.35 -2.39 5.52
CA ASP A 13 2.04 -2.58 6.14
C ASP A 13 0.92 -2.57 5.10
N LEU A 14 0.96 -1.66 4.12
CA LEU A 14 -0.04 -1.60 3.03
C LEU A 14 0.04 -2.80 2.08
N ASP A 15 1.26 -3.27 1.75
CA ASP A 15 1.44 -4.46 0.94
C ASP A 15 1.00 -5.73 1.67
N ALA A 16 1.31 -5.85 2.96
CA ALA A 16 0.84 -6.95 3.80
C ALA A 16 -0.70 -6.97 3.89
N GLU A 17 -1.32 -5.81 4.09
CA GLU A 17 -2.77 -5.67 4.15
C GLU A 17 -3.44 -5.99 2.79
N ALA A 18 -2.80 -5.59 1.68
CA ALA A 18 -3.23 -5.95 0.32
C ALA A 18 -3.19 -7.47 0.09
N GLN A 19 -2.13 -8.15 0.56
CA GLN A 19 -2.01 -9.61 0.44
C GLN A 19 -3.07 -10.33 1.27
N ILE A 20 -3.32 -9.89 2.50
CA ILE A 20 -4.37 -10.46 3.36
C ILE A 20 -5.75 -10.29 2.72
N ALA A 21 -6.05 -9.08 2.23
CA ALA A 21 -7.32 -8.80 1.53
C ALA A 21 -7.50 -9.68 0.28
N LEU A 22 -6.41 -9.91 -0.47
CA LEU A 22 -6.42 -10.76 -1.66
C LEU A 22 -6.60 -12.24 -1.31
N GLU A 23 -5.97 -12.72 -0.24
CA GLU A 23 -6.13 -14.09 0.23
C GLU A 23 -7.56 -14.34 0.74
N GLN A 24 -8.13 -13.40 1.49
CA GLN A 24 -9.54 -13.44 1.88
C GLN A 24 -10.45 -13.48 0.66
N ALA A 25 -10.21 -12.61 -0.33
CA ALA A 25 -10.98 -12.58 -1.57
C ALA A 25 -10.86 -13.89 -2.37
N ARG A 26 -9.72 -14.60 -2.31
CA ARG A 26 -9.54 -15.93 -2.93
C ARG A 26 -10.33 -17.02 -2.23
N ARG A 27 -10.47 -16.94 -0.90
CA ARG A 27 -11.25 -17.90 -0.09
C ARG A 27 -12.76 -17.68 -0.22
N MET A 28 -13.19 -16.48 -0.64
CA MET A 28 -14.60 -16.17 -0.89
C MET A 28 -15.11 -16.81 -2.18
N LYS A 29 -16.37 -17.27 -2.16
CA LYS A 29 -17.06 -17.75 -3.36
C LYS A 29 -17.15 -16.63 -4.41
N PRO A 30 -17.10 -16.95 -5.71
CA PRO A 30 -17.29 -15.98 -6.77
C PRO A 30 -18.61 -15.22 -6.56
N GLY A 31 -18.52 -13.88 -6.51
CA GLY A 31 -19.67 -13.03 -6.27
C GLY A 31 -19.27 -11.56 -6.06
N PRO A 32 -20.26 -10.67 -5.88
CA PRO A 32 -20.02 -9.23 -5.72
C PRO A 32 -19.05 -8.92 -4.57
N ALA A 33 -19.18 -9.64 -3.46
CA ALA A 33 -18.32 -9.50 -2.29
C ALA A 33 -16.84 -9.84 -2.57
N ARG A 34 -16.57 -10.83 -3.42
CA ARG A 34 -15.21 -11.16 -3.87
C ARG A 34 -14.65 -10.04 -4.76
N THR A 35 -15.47 -9.49 -5.65
CA THR A 35 -15.06 -8.39 -6.53
C THR A 35 -14.69 -7.14 -5.74
N GLU A 36 -15.47 -6.79 -4.71
CA GLU A 36 -15.14 -5.68 -3.83
C GLU A 36 -13.85 -5.91 -3.04
N ALA A 37 -13.65 -7.12 -2.50
CA ALA A 37 -12.43 -7.47 -1.77
C ALA A 37 -11.18 -7.42 -2.69
N MET A 38 -11.29 -7.90 -3.94
CA MET A 38 -10.23 -7.77 -4.94
C MET A 38 -9.95 -6.31 -5.31
N LYS A 39 -11.00 -5.48 -5.40
CA LYS A 39 -10.85 -4.04 -5.68
C LYS A 39 -10.11 -3.34 -4.54
N ARG A 40 -10.45 -3.65 -3.29
CA ARG A 40 -9.75 -3.12 -2.10
C ARG A 40 -8.29 -3.54 -2.09
N ALA A 41 -7.97 -4.80 -2.37
CA ALA A 41 -6.59 -5.27 -2.48
C ALA A 41 -5.79 -4.52 -3.57
N GLY A 42 -6.40 -4.27 -4.72
CA GLY A 42 -5.78 -3.48 -5.79
C GLY A 42 -5.54 -2.02 -5.40
N THR A 43 -6.47 -1.39 -4.69
CA THR A 43 -6.31 -0.02 -4.19
C THR A 43 -5.18 0.09 -3.15
N LEU A 44 -5.08 -0.88 -2.24
CA LEU A 44 -4.01 -0.92 -1.24
C LEU A 44 -2.63 -1.06 -1.89
N ARG A 45 -2.50 -1.93 -2.89
CA ARG A 45 -1.24 -2.05 -3.65
C ARG A 45 -0.88 -0.78 -4.43
N ASN A 46 -1.84 -0.15 -5.08
CA ASN A 46 -1.60 1.14 -5.74
C ASN A 46 -1.19 2.24 -4.74
N ALA A 47 -1.74 2.21 -3.52
CA ALA A 47 -1.35 3.15 -2.46
C ALA A 47 0.08 2.90 -1.98
N ALA A 48 0.49 1.62 -1.83
CA ALA A 48 1.88 1.24 -1.55
C ALA A 48 2.82 1.68 -2.69
N ASP A 49 2.47 1.41 -3.95
CA ASP A 49 3.25 1.82 -5.12
C ASP A 49 3.45 3.35 -5.18
N LEU A 50 2.37 4.12 -4.93
CA LEU A 50 2.43 5.58 -4.85
C LEU A 50 3.30 6.07 -3.68
N GLN A 51 3.25 5.41 -2.53
CA GLN A 51 4.11 5.72 -1.38
C GLN A 51 5.59 5.40 -1.67
N GLY A 52 5.89 4.30 -2.34
CA GLY A 52 7.23 3.97 -2.82
C GLY A 52 7.77 4.99 -3.83
N LEU A 53 6.94 5.44 -4.78
CA LEU A 53 7.31 6.44 -5.78
C LEU A 53 7.51 7.84 -5.17
N THR A 54 6.71 8.21 -4.16
CA THR A 54 6.85 9.48 -3.45
C THR A 54 8.05 9.47 -2.49
N PHE A 55 8.37 8.32 -1.89
CA PHE A 55 9.58 8.15 -1.08
C PHE A 55 10.85 8.27 -1.93
N ALA A 56 10.88 7.69 -3.14
CA ALA A 56 12.00 7.84 -4.08
C ALA A 56 12.30 9.31 -4.46
N LYS A 57 11.32 10.22 -4.36
CA LYS A 57 11.52 11.66 -4.60
C LYS A 57 12.04 12.44 -3.38
N ARG A 58 11.90 11.93 -2.16
CA ARG A 58 12.30 12.64 -0.93
C ARG A 58 13.83 12.71 -0.71
N GLY A 59 14.61 12.01 -1.52
CA GLY A 59 16.07 12.03 -1.48
C GLY A 59 16.76 12.93 -2.51
N ARG A 60 16.03 13.65 -3.39
CA ARG A 60 16.69 14.49 -4.40
C ARG A 60 17.18 15.79 -3.73
N PRO A 61 18.49 16.05 -3.62
CA PRO A 61 18.98 17.35 -3.18
C PRO A 61 18.48 18.40 -4.17
N ALA A 62 18.01 19.55 -3.67
CA ALA A 62 17.78 20.69 -4.53
C ALA A 62 19.11 21.03 -5.24
N LYS A 63 19.10 21.12 -6.57
CA LYS A 63 20.25 21.67 -7.29
C LYS A 63 20.38 23.13 -6.87
N THR A 64 21.48 23.45 -6.19
CA THR A 64 22.04 24.81 -6.15
C THR A 64 22.44 25.23 -7.56
#